data_AF-A0A956PS60-F1
#
_entry.id   AF-A0A956PS60-F1
#
_cell.length_a   1.000
_cell.length_b   1.000
_cell.length_c   1.000
_cell.angle_alpha   90.00
_cell.angle_beta   90.00
_cell.angle_gamma   90.00
#
_symmetry.space_group_name_H-M   'P 1'
#
loop_
_entity.id
_entity.type
_entity.pdbx_description
1 polymer ?
#
loop_
_entity_poly.entity_id
_entity_poly.type
_entity_poly.pdbx_seq_one_letter_code
_entity_poly.pdbx_strand_id
1 'polypeptide(L)'
;MKTDTSLNFTNLPRGGTLVEGPNFRIQIGSYPETIKDTMKLEKGVPNLYLLPDDLFDTHLGVSNADMEFPVYFNYFIKQQKCRIICHPHQVKPVVRVLREAVVGPFNMYLEEEYPDGAESYGFPDLWKEMRFYKEDAKNPRGYWGLRDMIELFCFDAEGRVEVDGVSIFSLGRNHYRFEAQEESLNVEFRPTPEPQLEDITL
;
A
#
# COMPACT_ATOMS: atom_id res chain seq x y z
N MET A 1 -27.60 -15.59 -1.26
CA MET A 1 -26.59 -14.53 -1.14
C MET A 1 -26.67 -13.72 -2.42
N LYS A 2 -27.16 -12.47 -2.40
CA LYS A 2 -27.19 -11.64 -3.60
C LYS A 2 -25.75 -11.22 -3.88
N THR A 3 -25.13 -11.79 -4.91
CA THR A 3 -23.93 -11.20 -5.51
C THR A 3 -24.35 -9.83 -6.00
N ASP A 4 -23.92 -8.80 -5.30
CA ASP A 4 -24.08 -7.42 -5.74
C ASP A 4 -23.25 -7.29 -7.03
N THR A 5 -23.95 -7.23 -8.16
CA THR A 5 -23.33 -7.19 -9.48
C THR A 5 -22.89 -5.79 -9.87
N SER A 6 -23.22 -4.78 -9.06
CA SER A 6 -23.04 -3.38 -9.41
C SER A 6 -21.75 -2.78 -8.86
N LEU A 7 -21.14 -1.89 -9.65
CA LEU A 7 -20.03 -1.05 -9.22
C LEU A 7 -20.51 -0.08 -8.13
N ASN A 8 -19.83 -0.11 -6.99
CA ASN A 8 -20.10 0.80 -5.89
C ASN A 8 -18.80 1.30 -5.26
N PHE A 9 -18.90 2.38 -4.50
CA PHE A 9 -17.80 2.85 -3.68
C PHE A 9 -18.27 3.22 -2.27
N THR A 10 -17.36 3.10 -1.30
CA THR A 10 -17.56 3.46 0.10
C THR A 10 -16.34 4.20 0.61
N ASN A 11 -16.54 5.38 1.19
CA ASN A 11 -15.45 6.10 1.86
C ASN A 11 -15.16 5.45 3.22
N LEU A 12 -13.89 5.19 3.49
CA LEU A 12 -13.45 4.66 4.76
C LEU A 12 -13.37 5.79 5.80
N PRO A 13 -13.71 5.52 7.08
CA PRO A 13 -13.56 6.49 8.14
C PRO A 13 -12.16 7.11 8.17
N ARG A 14 -11.09 6.29 8.23
CA ARG A 14 -9.69 6.72 8.40
C ARG A 14 -9.06 7.38 7.17
N GLY A 15 -9.87 7.72 6.17
CA GLY A 15 -9.40 8.10 4.85
C GLY A 15 -9.30 6.88 3.92
N GLY A 16 -9.32 7.13 2.62
CA GLY A 16 -9.41 6.06 1.64
C GLY A 16 -10.82 5.85 1.10
N THR A 17 -10.90 5.29 -0.10
CA THR A 17 -12.16 4.94 -0.74
C THR A 17 -12.08 3.52 -1.26
N LEU A 18 -12.96 2.64 -0.79
CA LEU A 18 -13.14 1.32 -1.38
C LEU A 18 -14.00 1.43 -2.63
N VAL A 19 -13.55 0.84 -3.73
CA VAL A 19 -14.31 0.65 -4.95
C VAL A 19 -14.45 -0.84 -5.18
N GLU A 20 -15.68 -1.29 -5.34
CA GLU A 20 -16.01 -2.72 -5.43
C GLU A 20 -16.82 -3.00 -6.69
N GLY A 21 -16.50 -4.11 -7.34
CA GLY A 21 -17.31 -4.74 -8.37
C GLY A 21 -17.43 -6.23 -8.11
N PRO A 22 -18.01 -6.99 -9.07
CA PRO A 22 -18.22 -8.44 -8.92
C PRO A 22 -16.93 -9.23 -8.64
N ASN A 23 -15.83 -8.84 -9.28
CA ASN A 23 -14.57 -9.61 -9.30
C ASN A 23 -13.36 -8.86 -8.73
N PHE A 24 -13.54 -7.62 -8.25
CA PHE A 24 -12.43 -6.82 -7.75
C PHE A 24 -12.84 -5.97 -6.54
N ARG A 25 -11.83 -5.60 -5.75
CA ARG A 25 -11.96 -4.69 -4.61
C ARG A 25 -10.68 -3.88 -4.52
N ILE A 26 -10.80 -2.57 -4.73
CA ILE A 26 -9.68 -1.63 -4.80
C ILE A 26 -9.83 -0.62 -3.68
N GLN A 27 -8.77 -0.34 -2.94
CA GLN A 27 -8.73 0.82 -2.05
C GLN A 27 -7.95 1.95 -2.71
N ILE A 28 -8.60 3.08 -2.95
CA ILE A 28 -7.94 4.32 -3.35
C ILE A 28 -7.41 5.01 -2.11
N GLY A 29 -6.12 5.31 -2.08
CA GLY A 29 -5.45 5.89 -0.92
C GLY A 29 -5.28 4.90 0.24
N SER A 30 -4.14 4.99 0.91
CA SER A 30 -3.83 4.23 2.12
C SER A 30 -3.28 5.20 3.16
N TYR A 31 -4.18 5.83 3.90
CA TYR A 31 -3.79 6.60 5.09
C TYR A 31 -3.35 5.64 6.20
N PRO A 32 -2.60 6.14 7.21
CA PRO A 32 -2.29 5.36 8.40
C PRO A 32 -3.56 4.74 8.99
N GLU A 33 -3.43 3.51 9.48
CA GLU A 33 -4.51 2.78 10.18
C GLU A 33 -5.76 2.44 9.35
N THR A 34 -5.85 2.79 8.06
CA THR A 34 -7.00 2.44 7.19
C THR A 34 -7.21 0.93 7.05
N ILE A 35 -6.15 0.16 7.24
CA ILE A 35 -6.24 -1.31 7.32
C ILE A 35 -7.22 -1.77 8.40
N LYS A 36 -7.31 -1.09 9.56
CA LYS A 36 -8.25 -1.43 10.64
C LYS A 36 -9.71 -1.31 10.22
N ASP A 37 -10.02 -0.37 9.32
CA ASP A 37 -11.38 -0.21 8.79
C ASP A 37 -11.74 -1.42 7.92
N THR A 38 -10.83 -1.82 7.04
CA THR A 38 -11.06 -2.94 6.12
C THR A 38 -11.01 -4.30 6.79
N MET A 39 -10.22 -4.47 7.86
CA MET A 39 -10.19 -5.70 8.67
C MET A 39 -11.54 -6.04 9.30
N LYS A 40 -12.38 -5.03 9.58
CA LYS A 40 -13.72 -5.21 10.17
C LYS A 40 -14.79 -5.56 9.13
N LEU A 41 -14.48 -5.41 7.84
CA LEU A 41 -15.40 -5.70 6.75
C LEU A 41 -15.37 -7.18 6.39
N GLU A 42 -16.49 -7.72 5.92
CA GLU A 42 -16.64 -9.15 5.60
C GLU A 42 -15.58 -9.66 4.60
N LYS A 43 -15.23 -8.86 3.59
CA LYS A 43 -14.21 -9.21 2.58
C LYS A 43 -12.77 -8.93 3.05
N GLY A 44 -12.59 -8.34 4.23
CA GLY A 44 -11.29 -8.05 4.84
C GLY A 44 -10.44 -7.01 4.08
N VAL A 45 -9.15 -7.04 4.39
CA VAL A 45 -8.12 -6.15 3.81
C VAL A 45 -7.97 -6.43 2.32
N PRO A 46 -8.08 -5.42 1.43
CA PRO A 46 -7.85 -5.60 0.01
C PRO A 46 -6.40 -5.97 -0.30
N ASN A 47 -6.18 -6.57 -1.46
CA ASN A 47 -4.84 -6.84 -1.97
C ASN A 47 -4.47 -5.91 -3.15
N LEU A 48 -5.35 -4.97 -3.51
CA LEU A 48 -5.17 -4.07 -4.66
C LEU A 48 -5.47 -2.64 -4.21
N TYR A 49 -4.48 -1.77 -4.39
CA TYR A 49 -4.51 -0.39 -3.94
C TYR A 49 -4.24 0.53 -5.12
N LEU A 50 -5.01 1.61 -5.22
CA LEU A 50 -4.79 2.70 -6.16
C LEU A 50 -4.21 3.88 -5.40
N LEU A 51 -2.97 4.26 -5.70
CA LEU A 51 -2.37 5.43 -5.08
C LEU A 51 -2.93 6.72 -5.70
N PRO A 52 -3.28 7.73 -4.88
CA PRO A 52 -3.73 9.02 -5.37
C PRO A 52 -2.62 9.77 -6.11
N ASP A 53 -2.98 10.85 -6.82
CA ASP A 53 -2.02 11.71 -7.52
C ASP A 53 -1.00 12.31 -6.52
N ASP A 54 -1.49 12.75 -5.36
CA ASP A 54 -0.68 13.25 -4.24
C ASP A 54 -0.46 12.15 -3.19
N LEU A 55 0.77 11.66 -3.10
CA LEU A 55 1.15 10.60 -2.16
C LEU A 55 1.23 11.05 -0.69
N PHE A 56 1.20 12.37 -0.44
CA PHE A 56 1.33 12.95 0.90
C PHE A 56 0.25 14.02 1.09
N ASP A 57 -0.48 13.92 2.19
CA ASP A 57 -1.45 14.92 2.61
C ASP A 57 -0.75 16.00 3.44
N THR A 58 -0.58 17.17 2.84
CA THR A 58 0.04 18.32 3.52
C THR A 58 -0.85 18.96 4.57
N HIS A 59 -2.17 18.76 4.51
CA HIS A 59 -3.09 19.30 5.51
C HIS A 59 -2.98 18.51 6.83
N LEU A 60 -2.91 17.18 6.72
CA LEU A 60 -2.80 16.29 7.88
C LEU A 60 -1.35 15.96 8.26
N GLY A 61 -0.39 16.20 7.38
CA GLY A 61 1.02 15.87 7.60
C GLY A 61 1.31 14.37 7.57
N VAL A 62 0.51 13.60 6.82
CA VAL A 62 0.61 12.13 6.77
C VAL A 62 0.68 11.62 5.32
N SER A 63 1.19 10.40 5.16
CA SER A 63 1.21 9.73 3.85
C SER A 63 -0.18 9.23 3.44
N ASN A 64 -0.55 9.45 2.19
CA ASN A 64 -1.74 8.86 1.56
C ASN A 64 -1.41 7.54 0.84
N ALA A 65 -0.16 7.13 0.94
CA ALA A 65 0.40 5.90 0.38
C ALA A 65 1.18 5.14 1.46
N ASP A 66 0.64 5.12 2.69
CA ASP A 66 1.17 4.32 3.78
C ASP A 66 0.81 2.85 3.55
N MET A 67 1.74 2.14 2.92
CA MET A 67 1.52 0.81 2.36
C MET A 67 2.24 -0.30 3.16
N GLU A 68 3.00 0.03 4.20
CA GLU A 68 3.77 -0.95 4.99
C GLU A 68 2.87 -2.05 5.56
N PHE A 69 1.84 -1.67 6.32
CA PHE A 69 0.92 -2.62 6.93
C PHE A 69 0.09 -3.42 5.91
N PRO A 70 -0.52 -2.80 4.86
CA PRO A 70 -1.15 -3.56 3.77
C PRO A 70 -0.24 -4.60 3.11
N VAL A 71 1.02 -4.25 2.87
CA VAL A 71 2.01 -5.14 2.25
C VAL A 71 2.32 -6.31 3.18
N TYR A 72 2.60 -6.05 4.47
CA TYR A 72 2.83 -7.09 5.45
C TYR A 72 1.63 -8.02 5.62
N PHE A 73 0.43 -7.47 5.76
CA PHE A 73 -0.78 -8.24 5.98
C PHE A 73 -1.07 -9.16 4.80
N ASN A 74 -1.00 -8.64 3.56
CA ASN A 74 -1.22 -9.48 2.38
C ASN A 74 -0.16 -10.58 2.25
N TYR A 75 1.11 -10.25 2.46
CA TYR A 75 2.20 -11.21 2.28
C TYR A 75 2.25 -12.27 3.38
N PHE A 76 2.31 -11.88 4.66
CA PHE A 76 2.49 -12.82 5.77
C PHE A 76 1.19 -13.46 6.24
N ILE A 77 0.06 -12.74 6.22
CA ILE A 77 -1.21 -13.28 6.74
C ILE A 77 -2.03 -13.91 5.61
N LYS A 78 -2.24 -13.19 4.50
CA LYS A 78 -3.05 -13.68 3.38
C LYS A 78 -2.25 -14.50 2.34
N GLN A 79 -0.93 -14.63 2.50
CA GLN A 79 -0.05 -15.42 1.63
C GLN A 79 -0.17 -15.05 0.14
N GLN A 80 -0.29 -13.75 -0.15
CA GLN A 80 -0.42 -13.21 -1.49
C GLN A 80 0.30 -11.86 -1.64
N LYS A 81 0.51 -11.41 -2.87
CA LYS A 81 1.11 -10.09 -3.11
C LYS A 81 0.12 -8.96 -2.80
N CYS A 82 0.65 -7.86 -2.29
CA CYS A 82 -0.02 -6.57 -2.30
C CYS A 82 0.23 -5.88 -3.65
N ARG A 83 -0.83 -5.62 -4.39
CA ARG A 83 -0.81 -5.06 -5.73
C ARG A 83 -1.08 -3.56 -5.64
N ILE A 84 -0.28 -2.77 -6.35
CA ILE A 84 -0.31 -1.30 -6.24
C ILE A 84 -0.40 -0.72 -7.65
N ILE A 85 -1.43 0.07 -7.86
CA ILE A 85 -1.67 0.86 -9.07
C ILE A 85 -1.18 2.28 -8.79
N CYS A 86 -0.31 2.80 -9.65
CA CYS A 86 0.22 4.15 -9.50
C CYS A 86 0.62 4.74 -10.85
N HIS A 87 0.95 6.03 -10.89
CA HIS A 87 1.54 6.63 -12.08
C HIS A 87 3.01 6.20 -12.25
N PRO A 88 3.53 6.13 -13.50
CA PRO A 88 4.93 5.75 -13.74
C PRO A 88 5.95 6.56 -12.94
N HIS A 89 5.71 7.86 -12.76
CA HIS A 89 6.60 8.76 -12.01
C HIS A 89 6.59 8.50 -10.49
N GLN A 90 5.53 7.86 -9.95
CA GLN A 90 5.38 7.52 -8.54
C GLN A 90 6.10 6.23 -8.16
N VAL A 91 6.46 5.36 -9.12
CA VAL A 91 7.11 4.07 -8.85
C VAL A 91 8.37 4.23 -8.00
N LYS A 92 9.26 5.15 -8.38
CA LYS A 92 10.53 5.35 -7.68
C LYS A 92 10.35 5.78 -6.21
N PRO A 93 9.59 6.85 -5.89
CA PRO A 93 9.37 7.23 -4.48
C PRO A 93 8.63 6.13 -3.69
N VAL A 94 7.59 5.50 -4.26
CA VAL A 94 6.83 4.44 -3.60
C VAL A 94 7.72 3.25 -3.24
N VAL A 95 8.49 2.73 -4.21
CA VAL A 95 9.41 1.61 -3.98
C VAL A 95 10.49 1.97 -2.96
N ARG A 96 11.00 3.21 -2.99
CA ARG A 96 12.02 3.66 -2.03
C ARG A 96 11.49 3.63 -0.59
N VAL A 97 10.33 4.24 -0.34
CA VAL A 97 9.71 4.29 0.99
C VAL A 97 9.31 2.89 1.45
N LEU A 98 8.64 2.11 0.59
CA LEU A 98 8.22 0.76 0.94
C LEU A 98 9.40 -0.17 1.22
N ARG A 99 10.48 -0.07 0.45
CA ARG A 99 11.68 -0.84 0.72
C ARG A 99 12.24 -0.50 2.10
N GLU A 100 12.36 0.79 2.42
CA GLU A 100 12.86 1.24 3.71
C GLU A 100 12.02 0.65 4.86
N ALA A 101 10.69 0.77 4.76
CA ALA A 101 9.76 0.29 5.77
C ALA A 101 9.74 -1.24 5.92
N VAL A 102 9.83 -1.97 4.81
CA VAL A 102 9.55 -3.42 4.80
C VAL A 102 10.82 -4.28 4.78
N VAL A 103 11.86 -3.79 4.11
CA VAL A 103 13.12 -4.53 3.88
C VAL A 103 14.29 -3.82 4.57
N GLY A 104 14.14 -2.58 4.99
CA GLY A 104 15.21 -1.77 5.54
C GLY A 104 16.10 -1.11 4.49
N PRO A 105 17.14 -0.40 4.95
CA PRO A 105 17.86 0.58 4.16
C PRO A 105 18.66 0.01 2.99
N PHE A 106 19.09 0.91 2.11
CA PHE A 106 20.14 0.63 1.12
C PHE A 106 21.53 0.61 1.76
N ASN A 107 21.79 1.54 2.67
CA ASN A 107 23.06 1.72 3.35
C ASN A 107 22.79 1.95 4.83
N MET A 108 23.61 1.38 5.70
CA MET A 108 23.60 1.65 7.14
C MET A 108 24.93 2.31 7.51
N TYR A 109 24.86 3.34 8.34
CA TYR A 109 26.02 4.08 8.85
C TYR A 109 26.06 3.96 10.37
N LEU A 110 26.12 2.72 10.88
CA LEU A 110 25.99 2.43 12.30
C LEU A 110 27.13 3.02 13.12
N GLU A 111 28.30 3.16 12.52
CA GLU A 111 29.47 3.75 13.15
C GLU A 111 29.21 5.21 13.58
N GLU A 112 28.27 5.90 12.93
CA GLU A 112 27.88 7.28 13.28
C GLU A 112 26.85 7.32 14.43
N GLU A 113 26.18 6.20 14.73
CA GLU A 113 25.14 6.11 15.77
C GLU A 113 25.69 5.66 17.14
N TYR A 114 26.94 5.20 17.19
CA TYR A 114 27.55 4.64 18.39
C TYR A 114 28.77 5.48 18.86
N PRO A 115 28.94 5.73 20.18
CA PRO A 115 29.96 6.65 20.70
C PRO A 115 31.40 6.36 20.25
N ASP A 116 31.78 5.09 20.18
CA ASP A 116 33.11 4.63 19.74
C ASP A 116 33.04 3.91 18.38
N GLY A 117 31.98 4.15 17.60
CA GLY A 117 31.71 3.46 16.33
C GLY A 117 31.72 1.93 16.51
N ALA A 118 32.38 1.23 15.60
CA ALA A 118 32.48 -0.25 15.59
C ALA A 118 33.13 -0.86 16.84
N GLU A 119 33.89 -0.09 17.62
CA GLU A 119 34.54 -0.56 18.87
C GLU A 119 33.63 -0.41 20.09
N SER A 120 32.43 0.16 19.91
CA SER A 120 31.47 0.32 20.99
C SER A 120 31.08 -1.04 21.57
N TYR A 121 31.01 -1.12 22.90
CA TYR A 121 30.55 -2.34 23.57
C TYR A 121 29.14 -2.70 23.09
N GLY A 122 28.98 -3.91 22.55
CA GLY A 122 27.70 -4.38 22.00
C GLY A 122 27.36 -3.83 20.62
N PHE A 123 28.34 -3.35 19.84
CA PHE A 123 28.12 -2.92 18.46
C PHE A 123 27.45 -4.04 17.63
N PRO A 124 26.25 -3.80 17.06
CA PRO A 124 25.46 -4.85 16.44
C PRO A 124 25.91 -5.14 15.01
N ASP A 125 25.69 -6.38 14.57
CA ASP A 125 25.70 -6.74 13.15
C ASP A 125 24.26 -6.74 12.61
N LEU A 126 23.72 -5.54 12.39
CA LEU A 126 22.33 -5.40 11.89
C LEU A 126 22.16 -6.01 10.50
N TRP A 127 23.21 -6.11 9.68
CA TRP A 127 23.12 -6.77 8.38
C TRP A 127 22.81 -8.26 8.53
N LYS A 128 23.50 -8.92 9.47
CA LYS A 128 23.23 -10.33 9.80
C LYS A 128 21.86 -10.53 10.43
N GLU A 129 21.43 -9.62 11.32
CA GLU A 129 20.10 -9.65 11.93
C GLU A 129 18.99 -9.47 10.88
N MET A 130 19.08 -8.45 10.04
CA MET A 130 18.14 -8.21 8.94
C MET A 130 18.08 -9.39 7.96
N ARG A 131 19.23 -10.06 7.71
CA ARG A 131 19.26 -11.26 6.88
C ARG A 131 18.52 -12.41 7.55
N PHE A 132 18.76 -12.63 8.84
CA PHE A 132 18.10 -13.68 9.61
C PHE A 132 16.57 -13.56 9.57
N TYR A 133 16.02 -12.36 9.78
CA TYR A 133 14.57 -12.14 9.71
C TYR A 133 13.95 -12.29 8.32
N LYS A 134 14.78 -12.24 7.26
CA LYS A 134 14.33 -12.41 5.88
C LYS A 134 14.43 -13.85 5.39
N GLU A 135 15.04 -14.74 6.16
CA GLU A 135 15.20 -16.13 5.75
C GLU A 135 13.83 -16.77 5.50
N ASP A 136 13.73 -17.41 4.33
CA ASP A 136 12.53 -18.12 3.91
C ASP A 136 12.95 -19.34 3.10
N ALA A 137 12.89 -20.51 3.76
CA ALA A 137 13.22 -21.80 3.17
C ALA A 137 12.30 -22.18 2.00
N LYS A 138 11.12 -21.55 1.87
CA LYS A 138 10.21 -21.77 0.73
C LYS A 138 10.59 -20.91 -0.48
N ASN A 139 11.35 -19.83 -0.28
CA ASN A 139 11.83 -19.00 -1.39
C ASN A 139 13.06 -19.66 -2.03
N PRO A 140 13.14 -19.81 -3.36
CA PRO A 140 14.33 -20.37 -4.02
C PRO A 140 15.64 -19.63 -3.74
N ARG A 141 15.57 -18.36 -3.32
CA ARG A 141 16.74 -17.57 -2.91
C ARG A 141 17.14 -17.78 -1.45
N GLY A 142 16.34 -18.48 -0.67
CA GLY A 142 16.48 -18.63 0.78
C GLY A 142 16.07 -17.40 1.58
N TYR A 143 15.61 -16.32 0.93
CA TYR A 143 15.12 -15.12 1.59
C TYR A 143 14.08 -14.39 0.74
N TRP A 144 13.15 -13.69 1.40
CA TRP A 144 12.19 -12.81 0.74
C TRP A 144 12.73 -11.38 0.60
N GLY A 145 12.15 -10.62 -0.33
CA GLY A 145 12.36 -9.20 -0.46
C GLY A 145 11.13 -8.52 -1.08
N LEU A 146 11.22 -7.21 -1.30
CA LEU A 146 10.06 -6.40 -1.70
C LEU A 146 9.33 -6.97 -2.94
N ARG A 147 10.09 -7.48 -3.93
CA ARG A 147 9.52 -8.05 -5.17
C ARG A 147 8.68 -9.31 -4.97
N ASP A 148 8.86 -10.02 -3.87
CA ASP A 148 8.03 -11.17 -3.51
C ASP A 148 6.71 -10.71 -2.87
N MET A 149 6.72 -9.53 -2.24
CA MET A 149 5.61 -9.00 -1.46
C MET A 149 4.68 -8.12 -2.28
N ILE A 150 5.19 -7.43 -3.31
CA ILE A 150 4.42 -6.50 -4.12
C ILE A 150 4.39 -6.81 -5.61
N GLU A 151 3.41 -6.24 -6.28
CA GLU A 151 3.30 -6.15 -7.73
C GLU A 151 2.80 -4.76 -8.11
N LEU A 152 3.40 -4.15 -9.13
CA LEU A 152 3.10 -2.79 -9.54
C LEU A 152 2.38 -2.80 -10.89
N PHE A 153 1.32 -2.03 -10.98
CA PHE A 153 0.60 -1.72 -12.20
C PHE A 153 0.71 -0.21 -12.43
N CYS A 154 1.04 0.19 -13.65
CA CYS A 154 1.17 1.60 -14.00
C CYS A 154 0.09 2.00 -14.99
N PHE A 155 -0.40 3.22 -14.84
CA PHE A 155 -1.14 3.87 -15.93
C PHE A 155 -0.25 4.01 -17.17
N ASP A 156 -0.82 3.77 -18.34
CA ASP A 156 -0.19 4.01 -19.64
C ASP A 156 -0.18 5.50 -20.00
N ALA A 157 0.26 5.83 -21.23
CA ALA A 157 0.36 7.21 -21.69
C ALA A 157 -1.01 7.90 -21.82
N GLU A 158 -2.07 7.11 -21.98
CA GLU A 158 -3.46 7.54 -22.06
C GLU A 158 -4.14 7.60 -20.68
N GLY A 159 -3.41 7.30 -19.60
CA GLY A 159 -3.93 7.30 -18.24
C GLY A 159 -4.80 6.09 -17.93
N ARG A 160 -4.66 4.97 -18.66
CA ARG A 160 -5.43 3.74 -18.48
C ARG A 160 -4.58 2.63 -17.86
N VAL A 161 -5.20 1.80 -17.04
CA VAL A 161 -4.63 0.55 -16.52
C VAL A 161 -5.72 -0.51 -16.41
N GLU A 162 -5.38 -1.77 -16.68
CA GLU A 162 -6.31 -2.89 -16.62
C GLU A 162 -5.80 -3.93 -15.62
N VAL A 163 -6.64 -4.33 -14.67
CA VAL A 163 -6.32 -5.31 -13.63
C VAL A 163 -7.61 -6.01 -13.20
N ASP A 164 -7.57 -7.33 -12.98
CA ASP A 164 -8.73 -8.13 -12.56
C ASP A 164 -10.02 -7.93 -13.40
N GLY A 165 -9.88 -7.60 -14.68
CA GLY A 165 -11.01 -7.36 -15.59
C GLY A 165 -11.73 -6.03 -15.38
N VAL A 166 -11.16 -5.10 -14.60
CA VAL A 166 -11.59 -3.70 -14.54
C VAL A 166 -10.57 -2.81 -15.26
N SER A 167 -11.09 -1.91 -16.12
CA SER A 167 -10.31 -0.82 -16.70
C SER A 167 -10.45 0.42 -15.82
N ILE A 168 -9.34 1.03 -15.45
CA ILE A 168 -9.29 2.22 -14.61
C ILE A 168 -8.64 3.33 -15.40
N PHE A 169 -9.27 4.50 -15.42
CA PHE A 169 -8.79 5.69 -16.10
C PHE A 169 -8.50 6.76 -15.06
N SER A 170 -7.28 7.30 -15.05
CA SER A 170 -6.96 8.54 -14.34
C SER A 170 -7.45 9.72 -15.16
N LEU A 171 -8.40 10.47 -14.60
CA LEU A 171 -8.93 11.71 -15.18
C LEU A 171 -8.20 12.95 -14.62
N GLY A 172 -7.19 12.72 -13.76
CA GLY A 172 -6.41 13.73 -13.06
C GLY A 172 -7.11 14.33 -11.84
N ARG A 173 -6.32 14.97 -10.96
CA ARG A 173 -6.78 15.60 -9.71
C ARG A 173 -7.57 14.64 -8.82
N ASN A 174 -7.09 13.40 -8.69
CA ASN A 174 -7.75 12.34 -7.93
C ASN A 174 -9.15 11.94 -8.43
N HIS A 175 -9.49 12.24 -9.69
CA HIS A 175 -10.67 11.70 -10.34
C HIS A 175 -10.31 10.44 -11.13
N TYR A 176 -11.08 9.38 -10.92
CA TYR A 176 -10.90 8.10 -11.57
C TYR A 176 -12.22 7.59 -12.15
N ARG A 177 -12.14 6.92 -13.31
CA ARG A 177 -13.26 6.17 -13.87
C ARG A 177 -12.94 4.69 -13.88
N PHE A 178 -13.85 3.90 -13.33
CA PHE A 178 -13.79 2.44 -13.32
C PHE A 178 -14.80 1.92 -14.33
N GLU A 179 -14.36 1.05 -15.23
CA GLU A 179 -15.20 0.38 -16.22
C GLU A 179 -15.05 -1.13 -16.08
N ALA A 180 -16.15 -1.83 -15.81
CA ALA A 180 -16.20 -3.28 -15.73
C ALA A 180 -17.51 -3.78 -16.35
N GLN A 181 -17.41 -4.75 -17.26
CA GLN A 181 -18.55 -5.25 -18.03
C GLN A 181 -19.26 -4.10 -18.79
N GLU A 182 -20.55 -3.87 -18.53
CA GLU A 182 -21.34 -2.79 -19.12
C GLU A 182 -21.53 -1.59 -18.16
N GLU A 183 -20.85 -1.60 -17.01
CA GLU A 183 -20.97 -0.57 -15.99
C GLU A 183 -19.76 0.38 -15.95
N SER A 184 -20.03 1.62 -15.60
CA SER A 184 -19.03 2.66 -15.40
C SER A 184 -19.32 3.43 -14.11
N LEU A 185 -18.28 3.68 -13.31
CA LEU A 185 -18.35 4.43 -12.06
C LEU A 185 -17.25 5.49 -12.02
N ASN A 186 -17.63 6.75 -11.82
CA ASN A 186 -16.68 7.83 -11.56
C ASN A 186 -16.52 8.00 -10.05
N VAL A 187 -15.28 8.06 -9.58
CA VAL A 187 -14.94 8.24 -8.17
C VAL A 187 -13.94 9.38 -8.07
N GLU A 188 -14.26 10.35 -7.22
CA GLU A 188 -13.32 11.39 -6.80
C GLU A 188 -12.78 10.99 -5.42
N PHE A 189 -11.48 10.72 -5.35
CA PHE A 189 -10.83 10.52 -4.06
C PHE A 189 -10.58 11.85 -3.39
N ARG A 190 -11.11 11.99 -2.18
CA ARG A 190 -10.94 13.18 -1.34
C ARG A 190 -10.15 12.80 -0.09
N PRO A 191 -9.08 13.55 0.22
CA PRO A 191 -8.45 13.52 1.53
C PRO A 191 -9.47 13.62 2.67
N THR A 192 -9.19 12.96 3.79
CA THR A 192 -10.05 13.12 4.98
C THR A 192 -9.88 14.55 5.53
N PRO A 193 -10.99 15.24 5.89
CA PRO A 193 -10.91 16.63 6.32
C PRO A 193 -10.29 16.78 7.71
N GLU A 194 -10.36 15.74 8.55
CA GLU A 194 -9.89 15.78 9.94
C GLU A 194 -8.96 14.61 10.25
N PRO A 195 -7.94 14.82 11.11
CA PRO A 195 -7.11 13.73 11.61
C PRO A 195 -8.00 12.74 12.36
N GLN A 196 -7.83 11.45 12.07
CA GLN A 196 -8.50 10.39 12.80
C GLN A 196 -7.73 10.12 14.09
N LEU A 197 -8.00 10.94 15.11
CA LEU A 197 -7.59 10.67 16.47
C LEU A 197 -8.40 9.45 16.93
N GLU A 198 -7.74 8.31 17.15
CA GLU A 198 -8.37 7.26 17.94
C GLU A 198 -8.68 7.83 19.32
N ASP A 199 -9.83 7.49 19.90
CA ASP A 199 -10.06 7.68 21.34
C ASP A 199 -8.99 6.84 22.04
N ILE A 200 -7.83 7.44 22.32
CA ILE A 200 -6.83 6.87 23.22
C ILE A 200 -7.46 7.01 24.61
N THR A 201 -8.28 6.03 24.99
CA THR A 201 -8.59 5.82 26.40
C THR A 201 -7.29 5.38 27.07
N LEU A 202 -6.56 6.37 27.59
CA LEU A 202 -5.44 6.20 28.51
C LEU A 202 -5.89 5.55 29.82
#